data_AF-I9ZPU3-F1
#
_entry.id   AF-I9ZPU3-F1
#
_cell.length_a   1.000
_cell.length_b   1.000
_cell.length_c   1.000
_cell.angle_alpha   90.00
_cell.angle_beta   90.00
_cell.angle_gamma   90.00
#
_symmetry.space_group_name_H-M   'P 1'
#
loop_
_entity.id
_entity.type
_entity.pdbx_description
1 polymer ?
#
loop_
_entity_poly.entity_id
_entity_poly.type
_entity_poly.pdbx_seq_one_letter_code
_entity_poly.pdbx_strand_id
1 'polypeptide(L)'
;MASNATLQKNLDAFYTHPKIARFCLDLLKNLINQNLGLDLNAFHFLEPSAGSGSFVDALKELGIADCLALDIAPKAQGIQKKDYLLELIEFNKKRVIIGNPPFGHRGKLALDFLNKSLNEAPIVAFILPNLFKRYSIQKHIDKRAKLVLNADLEKNAFIFNERPYDVKCVFQIYMHKNIALNLKDERIIAPPKIRHSDFITYIHNNTPHTLKYFNKEKYQWDFAVVRQGFYDYNEKITNANLLIKNRQYFFIKAHSKEALRIIHKIDFNKLAHKNTQVLGFSTYDFVEEYCKLKEMHA
;
A
#
# COMPACT_ATOMS: atom_id res chain seq x y z
N MET A 1 19.64 15.50 33.31
CA MET A 1 20.39 14.78 32.26
C MET A 1 19.71 13.44 32.01
N ALA A 2 18.64 13.44 31.21
CA ALA A 2 18.03 12.21 30.74
C ALA A 2 18.86 11.73 29.54
N SER A 3 19.34 10.50 29.62
CA SER A 3 20.29 9.92 28.68
C SER A 3 19.75 9.91 27.24
N ASN A 4 20.63 10.33 26.32
CA ASN A 4 20.49 10.23 24.85
C ASN A 4 20.24 8.78 24.34
N ALA A 5 20.12 7.79 25.22
CA ALA A 5 19.89 6.39 24.89
C ALA A 5 18.43 6.07 24.50
N THR A 6 17.48 6.96 24.78
CA THR A 6 16.04 6.66 24.57
C THR A 6 15.52 7.10 23.18
N LEU A 7 16.25 7.95 22.46
CA LEU A 7 15.91 8.39 21.09
C LEU A 7 16.43 7.45 19.99
N GLN A 8 17.20 6.42 20.36
CA GLN A 8 17.81 5.46 19.43
C GLN A 8 16.94 4.22 19.17
N LYS A 9 15.74 4.16 19.77
CA LYS A 9 14.73 3.15 19.45
C LYS A 9 14.00 3.54 18.15
N ASN A 10 14.25 2.76 17.10
CA ASN A 10 13.46 2.65 15.87
C ASN A 10 13.69 3.72 14.79
N LEU A 11 14.95 3.97 14.40
CA LEU A 11 15.17 4.16 12.97
C LEU A 11 14.96 2.77 12.35
N ASP A 12 13.82 2.57 11.69
CA ASP A 12 13.46 1.36 10.94
C ASP A 12 14.49 1.12 9.82
N ALA A 13 15.70 0.70 10.19
CA ALA A 13 16.80 0.46 9.27
C ALA A 13 16.62 -0.92 8.62
N PHE A 14 15.59 -1.04 7.78
CA PHE A 14 15.39 -2.17 6.89
C PHE A 14 16.22 -1.92 5.63
N TYR A 15 17.43 -2.48 5.61
CA TYR A 15 18.31 -2.34 4.45
C TYR A 15 17.82 -3.25 3.32
N THR A 16 17.80 -2.71 2.10
CA THR A 16 17.42 -3.47 0.90
C THR A 16 18.48 -4.52 0.61
N HIS A 17 18.07 -5.77 0.42
CA HIS A 17 19.00 -6.83 0.01
C HIS A 17 19.56 -6.52 -1.40
N PRO A 18 20.88 -6.67 -1.68
CA PRO A 18 21.46 -6.32 -2.98
C PRO A 18 20.76 -6.94 -4.21
N LYS A 19 20.38 -8.23 -4.12
CA LYS A 19 19.58 -8.91 -5.15
C LYS A 19 18.25 -8.21 -5.46
N ILE A 20 17.58 -7.65 -4.45
CA ILE A 20 16.33 -6.91 -4.63
C ILE A 20 16.58 -5.56 -5.27
N ALA A 21 17.63 -4.84 -4.85
CA ALA A 21 18.03 -3.59 -5.50
C ALA A 21 18.31 -3.81 -6.99
N ARG A 22 19.02 -4.89 -7.32
CA ARG A 22 19.27 -5.28 -8.72
C ARG A 22 18.00 -5.60 -9.50
N PHE A 23 17.13 -6.43 -8.94
CA PHE A 23 15.82 -6.76 -9.54
C PHE A 23 14.99 -5.51 -9.84
N CYS A 24 14.89 -4.58 -8.88
CA CYS A 24 14.19 -3.31 -9.04
C CYS A 24 14.80 -2.46 -10.17
N LEU A 25 16.13 -2.41 -10.26
CA LEU A 25 16.83 -1.70 -11.34
C LEU A 25 16.58 -2.34 -12.72
N ASP A 26 16.52 -3.66 -12.80
CA ASP A 26 16.22 -4.36 -14.05
C ASP A 26 14.79 -4.06 -14.53
N LEU A 27 13.80 -4.03 -13.60
CA LEU A 27 12.43 -3.61 -13.92
C LEU A 27 12.39 -2.16 -14.42
N LEU A 28 13.11 -1.25 -13.75
CA LEU A 28 13.20 0.15 -14.15
C LEU A 28 13.87 0.32 -15.52
N LYS A 29 14.98 -0.38 -15.77
CA LYS A 29 15.70 -0.37 -17.05
C LYS A 29 14.79 -0.82 -18.19
N ASN A 30 14.11 -1.95 -18.02
CA ASN A 30 13.21 -2.48 -19.03
C ASN A 30 12.07 -1.50 -19.34
N LEU A 31 11.45 -0.92 -18.30
CA LEU A 31 10.36 0.03 -18.48
C LEU A 31 10.83 1.32 -19.20
N ILE A 32 11.98 1.89 -18.80
CA ILE A 32 12.54 3.07 -19.44
C ILE A 32 12.90 2.79 -20.91
N ASN A 33 13.53 1.64 -21.18
CA ASN A 33 13.90 1.27 -22.53
C ASN A 33 12.67 1.08 -23.42
N GLN A 34 11.64 0.38 -22.95
CA GLN A 34 10.41 0.13 -23.71
C GLN A 34 9.59 1.41 -23.94
N ASN A 35 9.51 2.30 -22.95
CA ASN A 35 8.68 3.51 -23.04
C ASN A 35 9.39 4.69 -23.72
N LEU A 36 10.69 4.86 -23.49
CA LEU A 36 11.45 6.04 -23.94
C LEU A 36 12.54 5.72 -24.97
N GLY A 37 12.88 4.45 -25.20
CA GLY A 37 14.00 4.07 -26.06
C GLY A 37 15.37 4.48 -25.50
N LEU A 38 15.46 4.75 -24.19
CA LEU A 38 16.67 5.23 -23.53
C LEU A 38 17.30 4.14 -22.66
N ASP A 39 18.61 4.25 -22.45
CA ASP A 39 19.34 3.48 -21.44
C ASP A 39 19.42 4.28 -20.13
N LEU A 40 19.67 3.59 -19.01
CA LEU A 40 19.81 4.24 -17.70
C LEU A 40 20.95 5.27 -17.66
N ASN A 41 22.01 5.09 -18.46
CA ASN A 41 23.11 6.06 -18.57
C ASN A 41 22.68 7.44 -19.13
N ALA A 42 21.46 7.57 -19.66
CA ALA A 42 20.91 8.85 -20.11
C ALA A 42 20.39 9.74 -18.95
N PHE A 43 20.40 9.22 -17.71
CA PHE A 43 19.78 9.85 -16.55
C PHE A 43 20.78 10.12 -15.42
N HIS A 44 20.45 11.13 -14.60
CA HIS A 44 21.11 11.41 -13.32
C HIS A 44 20.32 10.72 -12.21
N PHE A 45 20.98 9.92 -11.37
CA PHE A 45 20.31 9.23 -10.27
C PHE A 45 20.38 10.02 -8.97
N LEU A 46 19.32 9.90 -8.19
CA LEU A 46 19.28 10.35 -6.80
C LEU A 46 18.68 9.23 -5.94
N GLU A 47 19.41 8.83 -4.90
CA GLU A 47 18.92 7.94 -3.86
C GLU A 47 18.75 8.74 -2.55
N PRO A 48 17.52 9.02 -2.10
CA PRO A 48 17.26 9.99 -1.03
C PRO A 48 17.39 9.44 0.39
N SER A 49 17.59 8.13 0.53
CA SER A 49 17.69 7.43 1.82
C SER A 49 18.53 6.17 1.65
N ALA A 50 19.79 6.36 1.23
CA ALA A 50 20.63 5.30 0.69
C ALA A 50 21.05 4.25 1.72
N GLY A 51 21.03 4.56 3.02
CA GLY A 51 21.38 3.63 4.10
C GLY A 51 22.75 2.98 3.90
N SER A 52 22.74 1.68 3.57
CA SER A 52 23.92 0.86 3.27
C SER A 52 24.41 0.96 1.82
N GLY A 53 23.72 1.67 0.95
CA GLY A 53 24.13 1.91 -0.44
C GLY A 53 23.71 0.85 -1.45
N SER A 54 22.74 -0.02 -1.13
CA SER A 54 22.41 -1.17 -2.00
C SER A 54 21.99 -0.79 -3.43
N PHE A 55 21.25 0.30 -3.63
CA PHE A 55 20.94 0.77 -4.99
C PHE A 55 22.13 1.52 -5.61
N VAL A 56 22.86 2.34 -4.84
CA VAL A 56 24.11 2.97 -5.29
C VAL A 56 25.07 1.93 -5.88
N ASP A 57 25.30 0.83 -5.18
CA ASP A 57 26.25 -0.20 -5.61
C ASP A 57 25.74 -0.94 -6.85
N ALA A 58 24.45 -1.27 -6.89
CA ALA A 58 23.85 -1.89 -8.08
C ALA A 58 23.85 -0.97 -9.32
N LEU A 59 23.75 0.36 -9.15
CA LEU A 59 23.95 1.33 -10.23
C LEU A 59 25.41 1.34 -10.72
N LYS A 60 26.39 1.32 -9.81
CA LYS A 60 27.82 1.25 -10.18
C LYS A 60 28.16 -0.04 -10.93
N GLU A 61 27.61 -1.18 -10.51
CA GLU A 61 27.76 -2.46 -11.22
C GLU A 61 27.24 -2.41 -12.67
N LEU A 62 26.27 -1.52 -12.95
CA LEU A 62 25.75 -1.24 -14.29
C LEU A 62 26.55 -0.18 -15.07
N GLY A 63 27.66 0.31 -14.50
CA GLY A 63 28.49 1.36 -15.09
C GLY A 63 27.96 2.79 -14.90
N ILE A 64 26.93 2.98 -14.07
CA ILE A 64 26.30 4.28 -13.84
C ILE A 64 27.01 4.96 -12.67
N ALA A 65 27.87 5.93 -12.98
CA ALA A 65 28.61 6.69 -11.98
C ALA A 65 27.84 7.93 -11.45
N ASP A 66 26.85 8.41 -12.19
CA ASP A 66 26.11 9.63 -11.87
C ASP A 66 24.94 9.34 -10.93
N CYS A 67 25.26 9.23 -9.64
CA CYS A 67 24.30 8.99 -8.58
C CYS A 67 24.60 9.86 -7.35
N LEU A 68 23.69 10.79 -7.03
CA LEU A 68 23.68 11.51 -5.76
C LEU A 68 23.01 10.64 -4.68
N ALA A 69 23.78 10.16 -3.71
CA ALA A 69 23.24 9.37 -2.60
C ALA A 69 23.19 10.21 -1.32
N LEU A 70 22.02 10.27 -0.68
CA LEU A 70 21.75 11.00 0.55
C LEU A 70 21.26 10.04 1.64
N ASP A 71 21.65 10.27 2.89
CA ASP A 71 21.05 9.58 4.03
C ASP A 71 21.24 10.40 5.32
N ILE A 72 20.30 10.33 6.27
CA ILE A 72 20.43 11.05 7.55
C ILE A 72 21.49 10.40 8.47
N ALA A 73 21.73 9.10 8.28
CA ALA A 73 22.66 8.27 9.05
C ALA A 73 23.35 7.23 8.13
N PRO A 74 24.20 7.68 7.17
CA PRO A 74 24.80 6.81 6.15
C PRO A 74 25.63 5.69 6.77
N LYS A 75 25.62 4.52 6.11
CA LYS A 75 26.39 3.33 6.52
C LYS A 75 27.43 2.88 5.49
N ALA A 76 27.55 3.57 4.37
CA ALA A 76 28.55 3.31 3.34
C ALA A 76 29.24 4.61 2.90
N GLN A 77 30.46 4.46 2.36
CA GLN A 77 31.23 5.57 1.83
C GLN A 77 30.60 6.14 0.55
N GLY A 78 30.73 7.45 0.35
CA GLY A 78 30.18 8.14 -0.84
C GLY A 78 28.72 8.57 -0.71
N ILE A 79 28.06 8.25 0.41
CA ILE A 79 26.72 8.76 0.74
C ILE A 79 26.84 10.05 1.56
N GLN A 80 26.17 11.11 1.12
CA GLN A 80 26.17 12.40 1.83
C GLN A 80 25.23 12.35 3.03
N LYS A 81 25.73 12.76 4.20
CA LYS A 81 24.92 12.82 5.43
C LYS A 81 23.99 14.04 5.39
N LYS A 82 22.72 13.83 5.02
CA LYS A 82 21.71 14.89 4.82
C LYS A 82 20.30 14.38 5.16
N ASP A 83 19.43 15.27 5.64
CA ASP A 83 18.00 14.99 5.76
C ASP A 83 17.32 15.38 4.44
N TYR A 84 17.04 14.38 3.59
CA TYR A 84 16.47 14.60 2.26
C TYR A 84 15.22 15.48 2.29
N LEU A 85 14.31 15.32 3.27
CA LEU A 85 13.06 16.10 3.30
C LEU A 85 13.29 17.60 3.51
N LEU A 86 14.44 17.98 4.08
CA LEU A 86 14.85 19.37 4.30
C LEU A 86 15.72 19.93 3.17
N GLU A 87 16.27 19.08 2.30
CA GLU A 87 17.10 19.52 1.18
C GLU A 87 16.26 20.20 0.10
N LEU A 88 16.79 21.28 -0.48
CA LEU A 88 16.21 21.93 -1.65
C LEU A 88 16.91 21.41 -2.90
N ILE A 89 16.21 20.56 -3.65
CA ILE A 89 16.71 20.00 -4.90
C ILE A 89 15.79 20.48 -6.02
N GLU A 90 16.36 21.12 -7.04
CA GLU A 90 15.59 21.61 -8.17
C GLU A 90 15.15 20.48 -9.10
N PHE A 91 13.98 20.63 -9.73
CA PHE A 91 13.48 19.67 -10.70
C PHE A 91 14.44 19.50 -11.89
N ASN A 92 14.74 18.25 -12.25
CA ASN A 92 15.54 17.95 -13.43
C ASN A 92 14.83 16.91 -14.31
N LYS A 93 14.62 17.24 -15.59
CA LYS A 93 13.95 16.39 -16.59
C LYS A 93 14.67 15.08 -16.90
N LYS A 94 15.96 14.99 -16.61
CA LYS A 94 16.79 13.79 -16.77
C LYS A 94 17.09 13.10 -15.43
N ARG A 95 16.41 13.47 -14.34
CA ARG A 95 16.59 12.79 -13.05
C ARG A 95 15.70 11.56 -12.93
N VAL A 96 16.25 10.51 -12.35
CA VAL A 96 15.51 9.37 -11.82
C VAL A 96 15.80 9.29 -10.33
N ILE A 97 14.73 9.20 -9.52
CA ILE A 97 14.87 8.99 -8.08
C ILE A 97 14.52 7.54 -7.77
N ILE A 98 15.44 6.82 -7.13
CA ILE A 98 15.27 5.40 -6.80
C ILE A 98 15.64 5.14 -5.35
N GLY A 99 15.02 4.17 -4.69
CA GLY A 99 15.42 3.78 -3.35
C GLY A 99 14.36 3.04 -2.55
N ASN A 100 14.62 2.91 -1.25
CA ASN A 100 13.72 2.37 -0.25
C ASN A 100 13.52 3.41 0.87
N PRO A 101 12.58 4.35 0.72
CA PRO A 101 12.36 5.39 1.72
C PRO A 101 11.90 4.81 3.06
N PRO A 102 12.23 5.45 4.19
CA PRO A 102 11.72 5.02 5.49
C PRO A 102 10.19 5.14 5.52
N PHE A 103 9.50 4.10 6.02
CA PHE A 103 8.04 4.01 5.89
C PHE A 103 7.28 4.96 6.82
N GLY A 104 7.74 5.08 8.07
CA GLY A 104 7.07 5.85 9.11
C GLY A 104 5.68 5.33 9.47
N HIS A 105 5.04 5.99 10.44
CA HIS A 105 3.72 5.55 10.92
C HIS A 105 2.67 5.58 9.79
N ARG A 106 2.11 4.40 9.49
CA ARG A 106 1.11 4.17 8.43
C ARG A 106 1.57 4.64 7.03
N GLY A 107 2.88 4.59 6.74
CA GLY A 107 3.40 4.93 5.42
C GLY A 107 3.47 6.43 5.13
N LYS A 108 3.26 7.30 6.14
CA LYS A 108 3.27 8.76 5.95
C LYS A 108 4.62 9.26 5.46
N LEU A 109 5.71 8.77 6.04
CA LEU A 109 7.05 9.25 5.70
C LEU A 109 7.43 8.85 4.27
N ALA A 110 7.13 7.61 3.86
CA ALA A 110 7.32 7.18 2.48
C ALA A 110 6.48 7.99 1.47
N LEU A 111 5.28 8.44 1.86
CA LEU A 111 4.44 9.29 1.02
C LEU A 111 5.02 10.70 0.86
N ASP A 112 5.59 11.25 1.94
CA ASP A 112 6.27 12.55 1.92
C ASP A 112 7.52 12.48 1.01
N PHE A 113 8.32 11.41 1.13
CA PHE A 113 9.43 11.13 0.21
C PHE A 113 8.96 11.03 -1.24
N LEU A 114 7.95 10.21 -1.53
CA LEU A 114 7.42 10.02 -2.88
C LEU A 114 6.96 11.34 -3.52
N ASN A 115 6.15 12.12 -2.80
CA ASN A 115 5.63 13.38 -3.32
C ASN A 115 6.73 14.43 -3.49
N LYS A 116 7.71 14.50 -2.57
CA LYS A 116 8.89 15.36 -2.74
C LYS A 116 9.70 14.95 -3.97
N SER A 117 9.98 13.67 -4.13
CA SER A 117 10.71 13.14 -5.29
C SER A 117 9.97 13.42 -6.60
N LEU A 118 8.65 13.35 -6.63
CA LEU A 118 7.84 13.72 -7.79
C LEU A 118 7.87 15.22 -8.11
N ASN A 119 8.27 16.09 -7.17
CA ASN A 119 8.56 17.50 -7.45
C ASN A 119 9.97 17.73 -8.03
N GLU A 120 10.85 16.74 -7.96
CA GLU A 120 12.28 16.88 -8.26
C GLU A 120 12.72 16.06 -9.48
N ALA A 121 11.92 15.08 -9.86
CA ALA A 121 12.20 14.19 -10.98
C ALA A 121 10.89 13.75 -11.68
N PRO A 122 10.93 13.51 -13.00
CA PRO A 122 9.80 12.96 -13.72
C PRO A 122 9.62 11.46 -13.53
N ILE A 123 10.63 10.75 -13.01
CA ILE A 123 10.61 9.30 -12.77
C ILE A 123 11.02 9.04 -11.31
N VAL A 124 10.17 8.35 -10.56
CA VAL A 124 10.42 7.93 -9.17
C VAL A 124 10.11 6.45 -9.02
N ALA A 125 11.07 5.67 -8.54
CA ALA A 125 10.98 4.22 -8.42
C ALA A 125 11.31 3.78 -6.99
N PHE A 126 10.29 3.44 -6.20
CA PHE A 126 10.47 3.15 -4.78
C PHE A 126 9.98 1.78 -4.36
N ILE A 127 10.70 1.20 -3.41
CA ILE A 127 10.17 0.13 -2.55
C ILE A 127 9.26 0.77 -1.50
N LEU A 128 8.00 0.36 -1.46
CA LEU A 128 6.95 0.94 -0.63
C LEU A 128 6.17 -0.15 0.10
N PRO A 129 5.60 0.12 1.29
CA PRO A 129 4.78 -0.86 1.98
C PRO A 129 3.49 -1.14 1.18
N ASN A 130 2.93 -2.36 1.30
CA ASN A 130 1.70 -2.76 0.60
C ASN A 130 0.48 -1.83 0.79
N LEU A 131 0.51 -0.94 1.79
CA LEU A 131 -0.48 0.10 1.98
C LEU A 131 -0.61 1.03 0.74
N PHE A 132 0.45 1.20 -0.06
CA PHE A 132 0.45 2.00 -1.29
C PHE A 132 -0.36 1.37 -2.44
N LYS A 133 -0.79 0.11 -2.32
CA LYS A 133 -1.78 -0.49 -3.22
C LYS A 133 -3.21 0.02 -2.97
N ARG A 134 -3.45 0.75 -1.87
CA ARG A 134 -4.80 1.19 -1.46
C ARG A 134 -5.12 2.58 -1.98
N TYR A 135 -6.36 2.77 -2.43
CA TYR A 135 -6.90 4.08 -2.83
C TYR A 135 -6.68 5.17 -1.76
N SER A 136 -6.82 4.80 -0.48
CA SER A 136 -6.67 5.74 0.64
C SER A 136 -5.30 6.40 0.70
N ILE A 137 -4.25 5.76 0.18
CA ILE A 137 -2.90 6.34 0.06
C ILE A 137 -2.73 6.97 -1.32
N GLN A 138 -3.09 6.26 -2.39
CA GLN A 138 -2.89 6.73 -3.77
C GLN A 138 -3.58 8.05 -4.09
N LYS A 139 -4.70 8.38 -3.43
CA LYS A 139 -5.39 9.66 -3.57
C LYS A 139 -4.55 10.87 -3.12
N HIS A 140 -3.51 10.65 -2.30
CA HIS A 140 -2.59 11.68 -1.80
C HIS A 140 -1.29 11.76 -2.61
N ILE A 141 -1.10 10.90 -3.61
CA ILE A 141 0.07 10.94 -4.50
C ILE A 141 -0.16 12.01 -5.57
N ASP A 142 0.90 12.76 -5.89
CA ASP A 142 0.91 13.82 -6.89
C ASP A 142 0.10 13.46 -8.14
N LYS A 143 -0.85 14.33 -8.49
CA LYS A 143 -1.78 14.14 -9.61
C LYS A 143 -1.10 14.22 -10.98
N ARG A 144 0.13 14.75 -11.05
CA ARG A 144 0.96 14.77 -12.27
C ARG A 144 1.56 13.41 -12.58
N ALA A 145 1.58 12.48 -11.63
CA ALA A 145 2.17 11.16 -11.80
C ALA A 145 1.12 10.08 -12.15
N LYS A 146 1.53 9.13 -12.99
CA LYS A 146 0.89 7.81 -13.18
C LYS A 146 1.66 6.76 -12.39
N LEU A 147 0.97 5.79 -11.81
CA LEU A 147 1.62 4.53 -11.40
C LEU A 147 1.72 3.67 -12.65
N VAL A 148 2.93 3.42 -13.14
CA VAL A 148 3.15 2.72 -14.42
C VAL A 148 3.67 1.30 -14.24
N LEU A 149 4.09 0.94 -13.03
CA LEU A 149 4.45 -0.42 -12.65
C LEU A 149 4.21 -0.61 -11.16
N ASN A 150 3.55 -1.71 -10.80
CA ASN A 150 3.45 -2.21 -9.43
C ASN A 150 3.86 -3.70 -9.37
N ALA A 151 5.07 -3.97 -8.89
CA ALA A 151 5.59 -5.32 -8.71
C ALA A 151 5.58 -5.73 -7.23
N ASP A 152 5.06 -6.92 -6.91
CA ASP A 152 5.22 -7.50 -5.58
C ASP A 152 6.68 -7.97 -5.39
N LEU A 153 7.24 -7.75 -4.20
CA LEU A 153 8.60 -8.24 -3.87
C LEU A 153 8.56 -9.64 -3.26
N GLU A 154 9.60 -10.42 -3.51
CA GLU A 154 9.77 -11.73 -2.88
C GLU A 154 9.90 -11.63 -1.36
N LYS A 155 9.64 -12.74 -0.66
CA LYS A 155 9.91 -12.84 0.78
C LYS A 155 11.40 -12.58 1.04
N ASN A 156 11.73 -12.12 2.26
CA ASN A 156 13.11 -11.83 2.67
C ASN A 156 13.79 -10.69 1.88
N ALA A 157 13.00 -9.73 1.38
CA ALA A 157 13.53 -8.62 0.60
C ALA A 157 14.42 -7.65 1.41
N PHE A 158 14.37 -7.73 2.75
CA PHE A 158 15.06 -6.81 3.66
C PHE A 158 15.99 -7.53 4.61
N ILE A 159 17.05 -6.82 5.00
CA ILE A 159 18.00 -7.21 6.04
C ILE A 159 17.75 -6.31 7.25
N PHE A 160 17.45 -6.91 8.39
CA PHE A 160 17.33 -6.23 9.69
C PHE A 160 18.22 -6.94 10.69
N ASN A 161 19.16 -6.22 11.31
CA ASN A 161 20.17 -6.80 12.22
C ASN A 161 20.84 -8.06 11.63
N GLU A 162 21.30 -7.97 10.37
CA GLU A 162 21.97 -9.06 9.64
C GLU A 162 21.12 -10.31 9.38
N ARG A 163 19.81 -10.25 9.65
CA ARG A 163 18.87 -11.35 9.39
C ARG A 163 17.84 -10.95 8.35
N PRO A 164 17.38 -11.89 7.51
CA PRO A 164 16.23 -11.67 6.64
C PRO A 164 15.00 -11.23 7.44
N TYR A 165 14.30 -10.21 6.96
CA TYR A 165 13.07 -9.71 7.55
C TYR A 165 11.97 -9.57 6.49
N ASP A 166 10.80 -10.14 6.79
CA ASP A 166 9.67 -10.21 5.85
C ASP A 166 8.69 -9.06 6.12
N VAL A 167 8.84 -7.97 5.37
CA VAL A 167 7.81 -6.93 5.26
C VAL A 167 7.18 -7.04 3.89
N LYS A 168 5.85 -7.11 3.87
CA LYS A 168 5.09 -7.07 2.62
C LYS A 168 5.22 -5.69 1.96
N CYS A 169 6.09 -5.64 0.96
CA CYS A 169 6.38 -4.46 0.17
C CYS A 169 6.13 -4.70 -1.32
N VAL A 170 5.95 -3.60 -2.03
CA VAL A 170 5.88 -3.52 -3.49
C VAL A 170 7.00 -2.62 -3.99
N PHE A 171 7.50 -2.90 -5.18
CA PHE A 171 8.25 -1.93 -5.96
C PHE A 171 7.31 -1.21 -6.92
N GLN A 172 7.27 0.11 -6.83
CA GLN A 172 6.39 0.93 -7.64
C GLN A 172 7.19 1.96 -8.43
N ILE A 173 6.88 2.09 -9.72
CA ILE A 173 7.42 3.14 -10.57
C ILE A 173 6.32 4.13 -10.89
N TYR A 174 6.58 5.39 -10.54
CA TYR A 174 5.76 6.54 -10.86
C TYR A 174 6.46 7.38 -11.93
N MET A 175 5.71 7.75 -12.97
CA MET A 175 6.20 8.63 -14.04
C MET A 175 5.26 9.80 -14.22
N HIS A 176 5.79 11.00 -14.48
CA HIS A 176 4.96 12.14 -14.85
C HIS A 176 4.18 11.84 -16.14
N LYS A 177 2.93 12.28 -16.18
CA LYS A 177 1.97 12.01 -17.27
C LYS A 177 2.48 12.41 -18.65
N ASN A 178 3.29 13.48 -18.73
CA ASN A 178 3.86 13.99 -19.97
C ASN A 178 4.94 13.09 -20.59
N ILE A 179 5.56 12.19 -19.81
CA ILE A 179 6.58 11.24 -20.31
C ILE A 179 6.07 9.79 -20.34
N ALA A 180 4.90 9.53 -19.78
CA ALA A 180 4.26 8.23 -19.71
C ALA A 180 2.96 8.18 -20.53
N LEU A 181 2.93 8.83 -21.69
CA LEU A 181 1.72 9.01 -22.50
C LEU A 181 1.08 7.66 -22.86
N ASN A 182 1.89 6.70 -23.30
CA ASN A 182 1.47 5.38 -23.76
C ASN A 182 1.33 4.34 -22.64
N LEU A 183 1.68 4.70 -21.40
CA LEU A 183 1.60 3.79 -20.26
C LEU A 183 0.24 3.91 -19.58
N LYS A 184 -0.33 2.76 -19.24
CA LYS A 184 -1.53 2.67 -18.41
C LYS A 184 -1.22 3.20 -17.01
N ASP A 185 -2.15 3.97 -16.46
CA ASP A 185 -2.11 4.34 -15.05
C ASP A 185 -2.76 3.21 -14.23
N GLU A 186 -1.95 2.50 -13.44
CA GLU A 186 -2.39 1.43 -12.54
C GLU A 186 -2.99 1.97 -11.23
N ARG A 187 -3.03 3.29 -11.04
CA ARG A 187 -3.69 3.89 -9.87
C ARG A 187 -5.18 3.56 -9.83
N ILE A 188 -5.68 3.38 -8.62
CA ILE A 188 -7.10 3.33 -8.33
C ILE A 188 -7.66 4.76 -8.41
N ILE A 189 -8.48 5.02 -9.43
CA ILE A 189 -8.94 6.37 -9.76
C ILE A 189 -10.13 6.80 -8.90
N ALA A 190 -10.96 5.84 -8.46
CA ALA A 190 -12.17 6.11 -7.68
C ALA A 190 -12.13 5.39 -6.33
N PRO A 191 -12.72 5.99 -5.28
CA PRO A 191 -12.86 5.30 -4.01
C PRO A 191 -13.65 4.00 -4.20
N PRO A 192 -13.27 2.90 -3.52
CA PRO A 192 -14.07 1.69 -3.51
C PRO A 192 -15.51 2.01 -3.08
N LYS A 193 -16.50 1.49 -3.81
CA LYS A 193 -17.92 1.65 -3.44
C LYS A 193 -18.20 0.84 -2.18
N ILE A 194 -18.45 1.54 -1.07
CA ILE A 194 -18.72 0.94 0.25
C ILE A 194 -20.15 1.23 0.74
N ARG A 195 -20.99 1.81 -0.11
CA ARG A 195 -22.40 2.11 0.17
C ARG A 195 -23.25 1.69 -1.02
N HIS A 196 -24.48 1.30 -0.75
CA HIS A 196 -25.50 0.97 -1.74
C HIS A 196 -26.85 1.51 -1.27
N SER A 197 -27.76 1.85 -2.19
CA SER A 197 -29.11 2.35 -1.86
C SER A 197 -30.00 1.29 -1.18
N ASP A 198 -29.64 0.03 -1.31
CA ASP A 198 -30.52 -1.11 -1.00
C ASP A 198 -30.33 -1.65 0.41
N PHE A 199 -29.29 -1.17 1.11
CA PHE A 199 -28.97 -1.61 2.45
C PHE A 199 -28.06 -0.60 3.16
N ILE A 200 -28.03 -0.71 4.48
CA ILE A 200 -27.02 -0.10 5.33
C ILE A 200 -26.28 -1.20 6.10
N THR A 201 -24.97 -0.98 6.32
CA THR A 201 -24.11 -1.92 7.03
C THR A 201 -23.48 -1.26 8.24
N TYR A 202 -23.34 -2.01 9.33
CA TYR A 202 -22.60 -1.59 10.51
C TYR A 202 -21.44 -2.55 10.79
N ILE A 203 -20.36 -2.04 11.38
CA ILE A 203 -19.16 -2.83 11.65
C ILE A 203 -18.78 -2.73 13.11
N HIS A 204 -18.60 -3.89 13.74
CA HIS A 204 -17.92 -4.01 15.01
C HIS A 204 -16.53 -4.62 14.79
N ASN A 205 -15.49 -3.83 15.06
CA ASN A 205 -14.09 -4.23 14.89
C ASN A 205 -13.42 -4.52 16.24
N ASN A 206 -14.17 -5.12 17.18
CA ASN A 206 -13.69 -5.36 18.56
C ASN A 206 -13.18 -4.07 19.23
N THR A 207 -13.94 -2.99 19.11
CA THR A 207 -13.64 -1.71 19.77
C THR A 207 -14.82 -1.25 20.63
N PRO A 208 -14.59 -0.63 21.81
CA PRO A 208 -15.67 -0.23 22.71
C PRO A 208 -16.75 0.63 22.04
N HIS A 209 -16.34 1.60 21.21
CA HIS A 209 -17.26 2.50 20.49
C HIS A 209 -18.22 1.76 19.52
N THR A 210 -17.84 0.60 19.00
CA THR A 210 -18.67 -0.14 18.04
C THR A 210 -19.60 -1.17 18.70
N LEU A 211 -19.52 -1.37 20.02
CA LEU A 211 -20.46 -2.23 20.77
C LEU A 211 -21.90 -1.75 20.69
N LYS A 212 -22.13 -0.46 20.42
CA LYS A 212 -23.46 0.11 20.23
C LYS A 212 -24.29 -0.66 19.19
N TYR A 213 -23.67 -1.23 18.16
CA TYR A 213 -24.36 -1.97 17.09
C TYR A 213 -24.99 -3.30 17.55
N PHE A 214 -24.66 -3.78 18.76
CA PHE A 214 -25.29 -4.97 19.35
C PHE A 214 -26.74 -4.70 19.76
N ASN A 215 -27.12 -3.43 19.93
CA ASN A 215 -28.51 -3.05 20.19
C ASN A 215 -29.36 -3.20 18.91
N LYS A 216 -29.93 -4.40 18.70
CA LYS A 216 -30.77 -4.70 17.54
C LYS A 216 -32.03 -3.83 17.50
N GLU A 217 -32.62 -3.48 18.63
CA GLU A 217 -33.80 -2.61 18.69
C GLU A 217 -33.51 -1.21 18.15
N LYS A 218 -32.30 -0.68 18.39
CA LYS A 218 -31.90 0.63 17.87
C LYS A 218 -31.49 0.58 16.40
N TYR A 219 -30.71 -0.43 16.01
CA TYR A 219 -30.08 -0.47 14.69
C TYR A 219 -30.88 -1.27 13.65
N GLN A 220 -31.82 -2.10 14.09
CA GLN A 220 -32.81 -2.79 13.26
C GLN A 220 -32.16 -3.55 12.09
N TRP A 221 -31.01 -4.20 12.35
CA TRP A 221 -30.34 -5.05 11.36
C TRP A 221 -31.05 -6.41 11.24
N ASP A 222 -31.05 -6.97 10.03
CA ASP A 222 -31.70 -8.25 9.72
C ASP A 222 -30.92 -9.40 10.35
N PHE A 223 -29.62 -9.47 10.04
CA PHE A 223 -28.68 -10.42 10.63
C PHE A 223 -27.26 -9.84 10.68
N ALA A 224 -26.41 -10.49 11.47
CA ALA A 224 -24.98 -10.26 11.53
C ALA A 224 -24.23 -11.51 11.05
N VAL A 225 -23.06 -11.31 10.46
CA VAL A 225 -22.08 -12.38 10.20
C VAL A 225 -20.75 -12.01 10.84
N VAL A 226 -19.91 -12.99 11.13
CA VAL A 226 -18.51 -12.71 11.50
C VAL A 226 -17.80 -11.99 10.37
N ARG A 227 -16.89 -11.07 10.72
CA ARG A 227 -16.19 -10.23 9.73
C ARG A 227 -14.73 -10.64 9.50
N GLN A 228 -14.08 -11.15 10.55
CA GLN A 228 -12.67 -11.51 10.53
C GLN A 228 -12.36 -12.59 11.57
N GLY A 229 -11.46 -13.51 11.24
CA GLY A 229 -11.06 -14.65 12.07
C GLY A 229 -11.38 -16.00 11.42
N PHE A 230 -11.22 -17.09 12.15
CA PHE A 230 -11.45 -18.45 11.65
C PHE A 230 -12.79 -18.97 12.16
N TYR A 231 -13.86 -18.71 11.40
CA TYR A 231 -15.24 -19.04 11.73
C TYR A 231 -15.99 -19.47 10.45
N ASP A 232 -17.21 -19.98 10.61
CA ASP A 232 -18.16 -20.07 9.50
C ASP A 232 -18.79 -18.70 9.26
N TYR A 233 -18.51 -18.11 8.09
CA TYR A 233 -19.02 -16.81 7.70
C TYR A 233 -20.46 -16.86 7.20
N ASN A 234 -20.97 -18.03 6.85
CA ASN A 234 -22.35 -18.21 6.40
C ASN A 234 -23.35 -18.29 7.56
N GLU A 235 -22.87 -18.37 8.80
CA GLU A 235 -23.69 -18.30 10.01
C GLU A 235 -24.33 -16.91 10.15
N LYS A 236 -25.64 -16.83 9.87
CA LYS A 236 -26.43 -15.59 9.96
C LYS A 236 -27.04 -15.47 11.35
N ILE A 237 -26.44 -14.62 12.18
CA ILE A 237 -26.89 -14.37 13.57
C ILE A 237 -28.03 -13.37 13.55
N THR A 238 -29.24 -13.82 13.89
CA THR A 238 -30.44 -12.96 13.97
C THR A 238 -30.76 -12.53 15.39
N ASN A 239 -30.35 -13.30 16.41
CA ASN A 239 -30.55 -12.99 17.82
C ASN A 239 -29.31 -12.28 18.40
N ALA A 240 -29.48 -11.04 18.88
CA ALA A 240 -28.40 -10.25 19.44
C ALA A 240 -27.73 -10.89 20.67
N ASN A 241 -28.44 -11.75 21.40
CA ASN A 241 -27.92 -12.43 22.59
C ASN A 241 -26.85 -13.49 22.25
N LEU A 242 -26.75 -13.90 20.98
CA LEU A 242 -25.72 -14.83 20.50
C LEU A 242 -24.40 -14.13 20.14
N LEU A 243 -24.37 -12.79 20.15
CA LEU A 243 -23.18 -12.03 19.77
C LEU A 243 -22.13 -12.03 20.90
N ILE A 244 -20.90 -12.38 20.54
CA ILE A 244 -19.75 -12.35 21.45
C ILE A 244 -18.94 -11.06 21.30
N LYS A 245 -18.80 -10.29 22.40
CA LYS A 245 -18.20 -8.94 22.42
C LYS A 245 -16.76 -8.82 21.89
N ASN A 246 -15.97 -9.89 21.97
CA ASN A 246 -14.57 -9.89 21.52
C ASN A 246 -14.39 -10.42 20.08
N ARG A 247 -15.48 -10.63 19.34
CA ARG A 247 -15.46 -11.01 17.92
C ARG A 247 -15.78 -9.80 17.04
N GLN A 248 -15.34 -9.83 15.78
CA GLN A 248 -15.69 -8.80 14.81
C GLN A 248 -16.93 -9.20 14.01
N TYR A 249 -17.88 -8.28 13.84
CA TYR A 249 -19.13 -8.53 13.12
C TYR A 249 -19.38 -7.51 12.01
N PHE A 250 -20.06 -7.99 10.99
CA PHE A 250 -20.65 -7.23 9.91
C PHE A 250 -22.17 -7.35 10.00
N PHE A 251 -22.84 -6.27 10.36
CA PHE A 251 -24.29 -6.20 10.49
C PHE A 251 -24.90 -5.66 9.21
N ILE A 252 -25.98 -6.26 8.75
CA ILE A 252 -26.65 -5.89 7.51
C ILE A 252 -28.10 -5.56 7.79
N LYS A 253 -28.56 -4.42 7.26
CA LYS A 253 -29.96 -4.03 7.21
C LYS A 253 -30.35 -3.74 5.77
N ALA A 254 -31.15 -4.59 5.16
CA ALA A 254 -31.73 -4.38 3.85
C ALA A 254 -32.86 -3.34 3.93
N HIS A 255 -33.05 -2.58 2.85
CA HIS A 255 -34.14 -1.62 2.72
C HIS A 255 -35.36 -2.21 2.00
N SER A 256 -35.24 -3.41 1.42
CA SER A 256 -36.34 -4.12 0.77
C SER A 256 -36.21 -5.64 0.91
N LYS A 257 -37.34 -6.36 0.78
CA LYS A 257 -37.36 -7.82 0.76
C LYS A 257 -36.53 -8.40 -0.39
N GLU A 258 -36.51 -7.70 -1.53
CA GLU A 258 -35.74 -8.13 -2.69
C GLU A 258 -34.24 -8.01 -2.45
N ALA A 259 -33.79 -6.88 -1.89
CA ALA A 259 -32.40 -6.71 -1.49
C ALA A 259 -31.97 -7.77 -0.47
N LEU A 260 -32.81 -8.04 0.53
CA LEU A 260 -32.57 -9.10 1.51
C LEU A 260 -32.44 -10.47 0.84
N ARG A 261 -33.33 -10.81 -0.11
CA ARG A 261 -33.28 -12.07 -0.87
C ARG A 261 -31.96 -12.23 -1.64
N ILE A 262 -31.47 -11.17 -2.28
CA ILE A 262 -30.18 -11.17 -2.99
C ILE A 262 -29.03 -11.34 -1.99
N ILE A 263 -29.03 -10.56 -0.90
CA ILE A 263 -28.01 -10.65 0.16
C ILE A 263 -27.92 -12.06 0.76
N HIS A 264 -29.05 -12.76 0.92
CA HIS A 264 -29.08 -14.12 1.44
C HIS A 264 -28.38 -15.15 0.54
N LYS A 265 -28.22 -14.85 -0.76
CA LYS A 265 -27.49 -15.69 -1.73
C LYS A 265 -25.97 -15.51 -1.68
N ILE A 266 -25.48 -14.49 -0.98
CA ILE A 266 -24.03 -14.27 -0.83
C ILE A 266 -23.44 -15.43 -0.03
N ASP A 267 -22.43 -16.09 -0.61
CA ASP A 267 -21.56 -17.01 0.09
C ASP A 267 -20.45 -16.23 0.79
N PHE A 268 -20.66 -15.95 2.07
CA PHE A 268 -19.73 -15.19 2.89
C PHE A 268 -18.45 -15.96 3.20
N ASN A 269 -18.47 -17.30 3.17
CA ASN A 269 -17.23 -18.09 3.27
C ASN A 269 -16.36 -17.82 2.05
N LYS A 270 -16.91 -17.95 0.84
CA LYS A 270 -16.18 -17.60 -0.39
C LYS A 270 -15.67 -16.16 -0.36
N LEU A 271 -16.48 -15.23 0.13
CA LEU A 271 -16.11 -13.81 0.25
C LEU A 271 -14.92 -13.59 1.20
N ALA A 272 -14.90 -14.27 2.34
CA ALA A 272 -13.87 -14.14 3.37
C ALA A 272 -12.50 -14.72 2.96
N HIS A 273 -12.46 -15.68 2.03
CA HIS A 273 -11.24 -16.33 1.56
C HIS A 273 -10.47 -15.51 0.50
N LYS A 274 -10.96 -14.32 0.10
CA LYS A 274 -10.20 -13.40 -0.76
C LYS A 274 -8.91 -12.88 -0.10
N ASN A 275 -8.81 -12.89 1.24
CA ASN A 275 -7.63 -12.45 2.00
C ASN A 275 -6.81 -13.64 2.51
N THR A 276 -5.49 -13.62 2.29
CA THR A 276 -4.62 -14.82 2.43
C THR A 276 -3.95 -15.04 3.79
N GLN A 277 -4.05 -14.09 4.73
CA GLN A 277 -3.39 -14.21 6.06
C GLN A 277 -4.37 -14.40 7.21
N VAL A 278 -5.44 -13.61 7.24
CA VAL A 278 -6.54 -13.76 8.17
C VAL A 278 -7.81 -13.68 7.34
N LEU A 279 -8.63 -14.72 7.41
CA LEU A 279 -9.90 -14.75 6.69
C LEU A 279 -10.75 -13.55 7.12
N GLY A 280 -11.48 -13.00 6.17
CA GLY A 280 -12.38 -11.89 6.39
C GLY A 280 -12.58 -11.06 5.13
N PHE A 281 -13.55 -10.17 5.19
CA PHE A 281 -13.95 -9.34 4.06
C PHE A 281 -14.17 -7.87 4.45
N SER A 282 -14.12 -7.00 3.45
CA SER A 282 -14.39 -5.57 3.59
C SER A 282 -15.82 -5.24 3.13
N THR A 283 -16.31 -4.05 3.50
CA THR A 283 -17.58 -3.55 2.96
C THR A 283 -17.55 -3.44 1.44
N TYR A 284 -16.38 -3.17 0.85
CA TYR A 284 -16.22 -3.15 -0.61
C TYR A 284 -16.48 -4.54 -1.21
N ASP A 285 -15.88 -5.59 -0.64
CA ASP A 285 -16.07 -6.96 -1.12
C ASP A 285 -17.55 -7.35 -1.09
N PHE A 286 -18.24 -6.99 0.00
CA PHE A 286 -19.68 -7.23 0.16
C PHE A 286 -20.53 -6.47 -0.89
N VAL A 287 -20.26 -5.18 -1.09
CA VAL A 287 -20.99 -4.36 -2.07
C VAL A 287 -20.73 -4.87 -3.50
N GLU A 288 -19.49 -5.24 -3.82
CA GLU A 288 -19.13 -5.79 -5.12
C GLU A 288 -19.88 -7.11 -5.39
N GLU A 289 -19.90 -8.03 -4.43
CA GLU A 289 -20.60 -9.31 -4.56
C GLU A 289 -22.12 -9.11 -4.67
N TYR A 290 -22.69 -8.20 -3.89
CA TYR A 290 -24.10 -7.85 -4.01
C TYR A 290 -24.45 -7.32 -5.39
N CYS A 291 -23.67 -6.38 -5.94
CA CYS A 291 -23.93 -5.82 -7.26
C CYS A 291 -23.89 -6.90 -8.35
N LYS A 292 -22.91 -7.83 -8.29
CA LYS A 292 -22.82 -8.98 -9.22
C LYS A 292 -24.08 -9.85 -9.15
N LEU A 293 -24.51 -10.24 -7.96
CA LEU A 293 -25.71 -11.05 -7.79
C LEU A 293 -26.98 -10.30 -8.20
N LYS A 294 -27.06 -8.99 -7.95
CA LYS A 294 -28.18 -8.15 -8.36
C LYS A 294 -28.29 -8.08 -9.88
N GLU A 295 -27.18 -7.92 -10.60
CA GLU A 295 -27.16 -7.93 -12.07
C GLU A 295 -27.57 -9.29 -12.66
N MET A 296 -27.22 -10.39 -12.01
CA MET A 296 -27.64 -11.74 -12.43
C MET A 296 -29.13 -12.05 -12.17
N HIS A 297 -29.79 -11.26 -11.33
CA HIS A 297 -31.17 -11.48 -10.88
C HIS A 297 -32.12 -10.32 -11.20
N ALA A 298 -31.63 -9.31 -11.92
CA ALA A 298 -32.42 -8.24 -12.54
C ALA A 298 -32.97 -8.70 -13.89
#